data_AF-A0A7S9PZA3-F1
#
_entry.id   AF-A0A7S9PZA3-F1
#
_cell.length_a   1.000
_cell.length_b   1.000
_cell.length_c   1.000
_cell.angle_alpha   90.00
_cell.angle_beta   90.00
_cell.angle_gamma   90.00
#
_symmetry.space_group_name_H-M   'P 1'
#
loop_
_entity.id
_entity.type
_entity.pdbx_description
1 polymer ?
#
loop_
_entity_poly.entity_id
_entity_poly.type
_entity_poly.pdbx_seq_one_letter_code
_entity_poly.pdbx_strand_id
1 'polypeptide(L)'
;MNRILQLSSYAGISLILISVIIGTIHTLDAVDNYRDGMLSVTMRANGPTQPSKLLATAKFTPSQFGSYQFKPTLAQSLILSGQGLNETGTTIVFCLLTGTFILFMTNTRPHLVEGLTETRIWQIVGAAVILFFSLRFLSLNLIDGYVASLTNNAFEYRTLDAGRGQINIEMLSLVVIITIIYELLNYSRKLKHENDLTI
;
A
#
# COMPACT_ATOMS: atom_id res chain seq x y z
N MET A 1 6.77 -30.21 -10.07
CA MET A 1 7.19 -28.93 -9.45
C MET A 1 7.04 -29.07 -7.94
N ASN A 2 8.04 -28.68 -7.16
CA ASN A 2 7.98 -28.77 -5.70
C ASN A 2 6.77 -27.98 -5.18
N ARG A 3 6.01 -28.54 -4.22
CA ARG A 3 4.80 -27.90 -3.66
C ARG A 3 5.11 -26.51 -3.11
N ILE A 4 6.30 -26.31 -2.55
CA ILE A 4 6.78 -25.03 -2.02
C ILE A 4 6.89 -23.97 -3.12
N LEU A 5 7.44 -24.35 -4.28
CA LEU A 5 7.55 -23.45 -5.42
C LEU A 5 6.17 -23.10 -5.97
N GLN A 6 5.27 -24.09 -6.11
CA GLN A 6 3.88 -23.84 -6.53
C GLN A 6 3.14 -22.87 -5.61
N LEU A 7 3.22 -23.08 -4.30
CA LEU A 7 2.60 -22.20 -3.31
C LEU A 7 3.18 -20.79 -3.36
N SER A 8 4.51 -20.67 -3.49
CA SER A 8 5.18 -19.37 -3.62
C SER A 8 4.73 -18.65 -4.90
N SER A 9 4.66 -19.35 -6.04
CA SER A 9 4.13 -18.79 -7.28
C SER A 9 2.69 -18.29 -7.14
N TYR A 10 1.81 -19.07 -6.51
CA TYR A 10 0.42 -18.67 -6.30
C TYR A 10 0.30 -17.46 -5.38
N ALA A 11 1.11 -17.38 -4.32
CA ALA A 11 1.17 -16.20 -3.47
C ALA A 11 1.61 -14.95 -4.25
N GLY A 12 2.65 -15.08 -5.08
CA GLY A 12 3.12 -14.00 -5.94
C GLY A 12 2.07 -13.52 -6.95
N ILE A 13 1.39 -14.45 -7.63
CA ILE A 13 0.29 -14.13 -8.56
C ILE A 13 -0.87 -13.45 -7.82
N SER A 14 -1.23 -13.95 -6.64
CA SER A 14 -2.33 -13.40 -5.85
C SER A 14 -2.07 -11.95 -5.45
N LEU A 15 -0.85 -11.63 -5.02
CA LEU A 15 -0.47 -10.25 -4.70
C LEU A 15 -0.57 -9.31 -5.91
N ILE A 16 -0.17 -9.78 -7.10
CA ILE A 16 -0.30 -9.01 -8.34
C ILE A 16 -1.79 -8.79 -8.68
N LEU A 17 -2.61 -9.83 -8.59
CA LEU A 17 -4.06 -9.72 -8.84
C LEU A 17 -4.74 -8.76 -7.88
N ILE A 18 -4.42 -8.83 -6.58
CA ILE A 18 -4.90 -7.90 -5.56
C ILE A 18 -4.54 -6.47 -5.95
N SER A 19 -3.30 -6.22 -6.37
CA SER A 19 -2.86 -4.89 -6.80
C SER A 19 -3.63 -4.37 -8.02
N VAL A 20 -3.88 -5.23 -9.02
CA VAL A 20 -4.68 -4.86 -10.20
C VAL A 20 -6.12 -4.52 -9.81
N ILE A 21 -6.74 -5.30 -8.93
CA ILE A 21 -8.11 -5.06 -8.46
C ILE A 21 -8.19 -3.73 -7.71
N ILE A 22 -7.30 -3.52 -6.74
CA ILE A 22 -7.26 -2.27 -5.95
C ILE A 22 -7.00 -1.07 -6.87
N GLY A 23 -6.06 -1.18 -7.81
CA GLY A 23 -5.76 -0.12 -8.78
C GLY A 23 -6.95 0.20 -9.69
N THR A 24 -7.71 -0.81 -10.09
CA THR A 24 -8.93 -0.62 -10.90
C THR A 24 -9.99 0.11 -10.11
N ILE A 25 -10.27 -0.30 -8.87
CA ILE A 25 -11.25 0.37 -7.98
C ILE A 25 -10.85 1.83 -7.77
N HIS A 26 -9.58 2.08 -7.43
CA HIS A 26 -9.06 3.45 -7.24
C HIS A 26 -9.22 4.32 -8.48
N THR A 27 -8.97 3.74 -9.67
CA THR A 27 -9.12 4.46 -10.94
C THR A 27 -10.57 4.81 -11.21
N LEU A 28 -11.51 3.89 -10.94
CA LEU A 28 -12.95 4.15 -11.07
C LEU A 28 -13.40 5.27 -10.14
N ASP A 29 -13.02 5.22 -8.86
CA ASP A 29 -13.34 6.25 -7.87
C ASP A 29 -12.77 7.62 -8.28
N ALA A 30 -11.54 7.65 -8.81
CA ALA A 30 -10.93 8.87 -9.33
C ALA A 30 -11.67 9.44 -10.54
N VAL A 31 -12.14 8.58 -11.45
CA VAL A 31 -12.92 9.00 -12.62
C VAL A 31 -14.28 9.54 -12.19
N ASP A 32 -14.95 8.91 -11.23
CA ASP A 32 -16.21 9.39 -10.69
C ASP A 32 -16.03 10.76 -10.01
N ASN A 33 -15.01 10.93 -9.16
CA ASN A 33 -14.70 12.23 -8.54
C ASN A 33 -14.32 13.32 -9.56
N TYR A 34 -13.67 12.94 -10.67
CA TYR A 34 -13.41 13.86 -11.78
C TYR A 34 -14.71 14.27 -12.50
N ARG A 35 -15.58 13.31 -12.80
CA ARG A 35 -16.87 13.54 -13.49
C ARG A 35 -17.80 14.41 -12.64
N ASP A 36 -17.88 14.14 -11.35
CA ASP A 36 -18.73 14.87 -10.40
C ASP A 36 -18.17 16.28 -10.11
N GLY A 37 -16.93 16.55 -10.52
CA GLY A 37 -16.34 17.89 -10.54
C GLY A 37 -16.03 18.44 -9.15
N MET A 38 -16.03 17.59 -8.12
CA MET A 38 -15.81 17.98 -6.73
C MET A 38 -14.96 16.92 -6.04
N LEU A 39 -13.74 17.30 -5.67
CA LEU A 39 -12.85 16.48 -4.86
C LEU A 39 -12.63 17.16 -3.51
N SER A 40 -12.79 16.40 -2.43
CA SER A 40 -12.66 16.88 -1.05
C SER A 40 -11.43 16.25 -0.41
N VAL A 41 -10.44 17.06 -0.06
CA VAL A 41 -9.16 16.60 0.51
C VAL A 41 -8.94 17.23 1.87
N THR A 42 -8.61 16.41 2.86
CA THR A 42 -8.29 16.89 4.21
C THR A 42 -6.91 17.53 4.24
N MET A 43 -6.85 18.76 4.76
CA MET A 43 -5.63 19.55 4.81
C MET A 43 -5.50 20.31 6.14
N ARG A 44 -4.27 20.70 6.46
CA ARG A 44 -3.94 21.59 7.59
C ARG A 44 -3.37 22.90 7.07
N ALA A 45 -3.79 24.03 7.63
CA ALA A 45 -3.23 25.33 7.28
C ALA A 45 -1.81 25.52 7.85
N ASN A 46 -0.91 26.06 7.03
CA ASN A 46 0.45 26.43 7.43
C ASN A 46 0.47 27.87 7.95
N GLY A 47 0.27 28.03 9.26
CA GLY A 47 0.28 29.33 9.95
C GLY A 47 -1.11 29.94 10.18
N PRO A 48 -1.19 31.16 10.76
CA PRO A 48 -2.46 31.83 11.02
C PRO A 48 -3.18 32.10 9.69
N THR A 49 -4.37 31.53 9.55
CA THR A 49 -5.22 31.61 8.35
C THR A 49 -5.42 33.05 7.93
N GLN A 50 -4.73 33.51 6.88
CA GLN A 50 -5.05 34.78 6.24
C GLN A 50 -6.33 34.59 5.41
N PRO A 51 -7.46 35.23 5.77
CA PRO A 51 -8.73 35.06 5.06
C PRO A 51 -8.70 35.59 3.62
N SER A 52 -7.62 36.24 3.18
CA SER A 52 -7.44 36.81 1.84
C SER A 52 -6.78 35.87 0.80
N LYS A 53 -6.32 34.68 1.19
CA LYS A 53 -5.75 33.65 0.28
C LYS A 53 -6.64 32.40 0.17
N LEU A 54 -7.93 32.55 0.44
CA LEU A 54 -8.91 31.52 0.11
C LEU A 54 -8.95 31.37 -1.42
N LEU A 55 -8.36 30.29 -1.93
CA LEU A 55 -8.74 29.76 -3.25
C LEU A 55 -10.27 29.72 -3.29
N ALA A 56 -10.86 30.35 -4.31
CA ALA A 56 -12.27 30.77 -4.34
C ALA A 56 -13.32 29.66 -4.11
N THR A 57 -12.92 28.39 -4.02
CA THR A 57 -13.77 27.21 -3.85
C THR A 57 -13.60 26.47 -2.51
N ALA A 58 -12.74 26.94 -1.61
CA ALA A 58 -12.39 26.21 -0.40
C ALA A 58 -13.30 26.52 0.80
N LYS A 59 -13.89 25.49 1.42
CA LYS A 59 -14.66 25.61 2.67
C LYS A 59 -13.82 25.10 3.86
N PHE A 60 -13.31 26.00 4.68
CA PHE A 60 -12.57 25.65 5.89
C PHE A 60 -13.45 25.74 7.14
N THR A 61 -13.38 24.72 7.99
CA THR A 61 -13.89 24.77 9.37
C THR A 61 -12.92 25.60 10.24
N PRO A 62 -13.35 26.26 11.34
CA PRO A 62 -12.52 27.19 12.11
C PRO A 62 -11.29 26.58 12.83
N SER A 63 -11.05 25.28 12.73
CA SER A 63 -10.11 24.53 13.58
C SER A 63 -8.67 24.42 13.06
N GLN A 64 -8.24 25.16 12.02
CA GLN A 64 -6.97 24.96 11.27
C GLN A 64 -6.89 23.62 10.50
N PHE A 65 -7.91 22.77 10.63
CA PHE A 65 -8.14 21.55 9.86
C PHE A 65 -9.42 21.76 9.05
N GLY A 66 -9.40 21.41 7.78
CA GLY A 66 -10.59 21.50 6.94
C GLY A 66 -10.49 20.58 5.73
N SER A 67 -11.60 20.39 5.04
CA SER A 67 -11.60 19.74 3.74
C SER A 67 -11.51 20.82 2.66
N TYR A 68 -10.44 20.81 1.89
CA TYR A 68 -10.31 21.62 0.70
C TYR A 68 -11.11 20.98 -0.44
N GLN A 69 -12.15 21.69 -0.91
CA GLN A 69 -12.94 21.29 -2.07
C GLN A 69 -12.51 22.08 -3.30
N PHE A 70 -12.27 21.37 -4.40
CA PHE A 70 -11.93 21.98 -5.67
C PHE A 70 -12.40 21.11 -6.83
N LYS A 71 -12.50 21.71 -8.01
CA LYS A 71 -12.70 20.98 -9.26
C LYS A 71 -11.39 20.33 -9.67
N PRO A 72 -11.26 19.00 -9.58
CA PRO A 72 -9.99 18.35 -9.86
C PRO A 72 -9.75 18.25 -11.37
N THR A 73 -8.48 18.26 -11.76
CA THR A 73 -8.04 17.63 -13.02
C THR A 73 -8.05 16.10 -12.85
N LEU A 74 -8.10 15.36 -13.97
CA LEU A 74 -8.04 13.90 -13.91
C LEU A 74 -6.81 13.39 -13.13
N ALA A 75 -5.65 14.04 -13.31
CA ALA A 75 -4.43 13.71 -12.58
C ALA A 75 -4.57 13.96 -11.06
N GLN A 76 -5.18 15.08 -10.67
CA GLN A 76 -5.45 15.36 -9.25
C GLN A 76 -6.43 14.36 -8.65
N SER A 77 -7.48 13.97 -9.38
CA SER A 77 -8.37 12.91 -8.92
C SER A 77 -7.62 11.59 -8.74
N LEU A 78 -6.75 11.19 -9.67
CA LEU A 78 -5.96 9.96 -9.51
C LEU A 78 -5.03 10.00 -8.30
N ILE A 79 -4.46 11.17 -7.98
CA ILE A 79 -3.51 11.32 -6.88
C ILE A 79 -4.22 11.41 -5.51
N LEU A 80 -5.35 12.12 -5.46
CA LEU A 80 -5.97 12.60 -4.21
C LEU A 80 -7.37 12.02 -3.96
N SER A 81 -7.96 11.25 -4.87
CA SER A 81 -9.25 10.58 -4.68
C SER A 81 -9.21 9.54 -3.56
N GLY A 82 -10.28 9.49 -2.76
CA GLY A 82 -10.40 8.57 -1.63
C GLY A 82 -9.26 8.75 -0.61
N GLN A 83 -8.58 7.67 -0.29
CA GLN A 83 -7.40 7.68 0.60
C GLN A 83 -6.11 8.13 -0.10
N GLY A 84 -6.22 8.48 -1.38
CA GLY A 84 -5.14 8.97 -2.21
C GLY A 84 -4.05 7.94 -2.47
N LEU A 85 -3.00 8.38 -3.18
CA LEU A 85 -1.82 7.55 -3.42
C LEU A 85 -1.04 7.21 -2.14
N ASN A 86 -1.32 7.90 -1.02
CA ASN A 86 -0.60 7.67 0.23
C ASN A 86 -0.88 6.28 0.80
N GLU A 87 -2.15 5.88 0.75
CA GLU A 87 -2.58 4.58 1.28
C GLU A 87 -2.75 3.60 0.12
N THR A 88 -3.72 3.84 -0.75
CA THR A 88 -4.05 2.94 -1.86
C THR A 88 -2.88 2.76 -2.83
N GLY A 89 -2.19 3.84 -3.19
CA GLY A 89 -1.01 3.79 -4.07
C GLY A 89 0.14 3.00 -3.46
N THR A 90 0.43 3.23 -2.17
CA THR A 90 1.44 2.47 -1.43
C THR A 90 1.14 0.98 -1.42
N THR A 91 -0.10 0.59 -1.15
CA THR A 91 -0.53 -0.81 -1.13
C THR A 91 -0.42 -1.46 -2.51
N ILE A 92 -0.84 -0.76 -3.57
CA ILE A 92 -0.68 -1.21 -4.97
C ILE A 92 0.79 -1.50 -5.28
N VAL A 93 1.68 -0.54 -5.01
CA VAL A 93 3.12 -0.65 -5.29
C VAL A 93 3.76 -1.75 -4.46
N PHE A 94 3.43 -1.83 -3.18
CA PHE A 94 3.94 -2.85 -2.27
C PHE A 94 3.56 -4.27 -2.73
N CYS A 95 2.28 -4.49 -3.06
CA CYS A 95 1.80 -5.78 -3.55
C CYS A 95 2.45 -6.16 -4.89
N LEU A 96 2.61 -5.21 -5.82
CA LEU A 96 3.28 -5.44 -7.10
C LEU A 96 4.74 -5.81 -6.93
N LEU A 97 5.50 -5.05 -6.14
CA LEU A 97 6.92 -5.31 -5.90
C LEU A 97 7.12 -6.66 -5.23
N THR A 98 6.35 -6.94 -4.18
CA THR A 98 6.46 -8.20 -3.42
C THR A 98 6.04 -9.39 -4.29
N GLY A 99 4.91 -9.29 -5.00
CA GLY A 99 4.43 -10.36 -5.88
C GLY A 99 5.39 -10.66 -7.03
N THR A 100 5.94 -9.61 -7.66
CA THR A 100 6.94 -9.75 -8.72
C THR A 100 8.24 -10.35 -8.20
N PHE A 101 8.71 -9.91 -7.02
CA PHE A 101 9.92 -10.46 -6.42
C PHE A 101 9.78 -11.95 -6.07
N ILE A 102 8.64 -12.36 -5.51
CA ILE A 102 8.35 -13.77 -5.22
C ILE A 102 8.39 -14.57 -6.53
N LEU A 103 7.68 -14.14 -7.57
CA LEU A 103 7.69 -14.84 -8.86
C LEU A 103 9.07 -14.91 -9.50
N PHE A 104 9.82 -13.82 -9.43
CA PHE A 104 11.20 -13.78 -9.89
C PHE A 104 12.05 -14.81 -9.17
N MET A 105 11.99 -14.86 -7.83
CA MET A 105 12.76 -15.82 -7.03
C MET A 105 12.34 -17.26 -7.31
N THR A 106 11.05 -17.54 -7.43
CA THR A 106 10.55 -18.89 -7.71
C THR A 106 10.96 -19.37 -9.10
N ASN A 107 10.96 -18.50 -10.12
CA ASN A 107 11.28 -18.89 -11.49
C ASN A 107 12.78 -18.91 -11.78
N THR A 108 13.55 -17.97 -11.24
CA THR A 108 14.98 -17.81 -11.58
C THR A 108 15.92 -18.44 -10.56
N ARG A 109 15.50 -18.54 -9.29
CA ARG A 109 16.32 -19.09 -8.20
C ARG A 109 15.54 -20.06 -7.30
N PRO A 110 14.91 -21.12 -7.87
CA PRO A 110 14.07 -22.05 -7.10
C PRO A 110 14.83 -22.72 -5.94
N HIS A 111 16.11 -23.05 -6.13
CA HIS A 111 16.95 -23.66 -5.09
C HIS A 111 17.06 -22.79 -3.82
N LEU A 112 17.03 -21.47 -3.94
CA LEU A 112 17.07 -20.56 -2.79
C LEU A 112 15.75 -20.57 -2.03
N VAL A 113 14.63 -20.68 -2.74
CA VAL A 113 13.28 -20.73 -2.16
C VAL A 113 13.07 -22.04 -1.40
N GLU A 114 13.52 -23.16 -1.98
CA GLU A 114 13.45 -24.48 -1.33
C GLU A 114 14.34 -24.59 -0.09
N GLY A 115 15.48 -23.90 -0.10
CA GLY A 115 16.45 -23.84 0.99
C GLY A 115 16.11 -22.83 2.11
N LEU A 116 14.95 -22.17 2.09
CA LEU A 116 14.60 -21.15 3.08
C LEU A 116 14.46 -21.72 4.49
N THR A 117 15.34 -21.33 5.40
CA THR A 117 15.20 -21.65 6.83
C THR A 117 14.19 -20.72 7.51
N GLU A 118 13.65 -21.12 8.65
CA GLU A 118 12.72 -20.30 9.46
C GLU A 118 13.28 -18.91 9.76
N THR A 119 14.55 -18.83 10.17
CA THR A 119 15.22 -17.55 10.43
C THR A 119 15.25 -16.65 9.20
N ARG A 120 15.51 -17.20 8.01
CA ARG A 120 15.53 -16.40 6.77
C ARG A 120 14.15 -15.96 6.35
N ILE A 121 13.11 -16.74 6.62
CA ILE A 121 11.72 -16.34 6.37
C ILE A 121 11.38 -15.13 7.24
N TRP A 122 11.68 -15.17 8.54
CA TRP A 122 11.47 -14.03 9.44
C TRP A 122 12.26 -12.78 9.03
N GLN A 123 13.48 -12.94 8.53
CA GLN A 123 14.24 -11.81 7.95
C GLN A 123 13.54 -11.21 6.73
N ILE A 124 12.98 -12.05 5.85
CA ILE A 124 12.20 -11.59 4.68
C ILE A 124 10.93 -10.86 5.14
N VAL A 125 10.23 -11.35 6.17
CA VAL A 125 9.07 -10.66 6.76
C VAL A 125 9.49 -9.28 7.27
N GLY A 126 10.57 -9.21 8.04
CA GLY A 126 11.10 -7.95 8.56
C GLY A 126 11.45 -6.97 7.44
N ALA A 127 12.10 -7.46 6.38
CA ALA A 127 12.40 -6.65 5.19
C ALA A 127 11.12 -6.16 4.47
N ALA A 128 10.10 -6.99 4.36
CA ALA A 128 8.81 -6.59 3.77
C ALA A 128 8.09 -5.52 4.61
N VAL A 129 8.12 -5.64 5.94
CA VAL A 129 7.58 -4.64 6.86
C VAL A 129 8.32 -3.30 6.71
N ILE A 130 9.65 -3.33 6.68
CA ILE A 130 10.48 -2.13 6.46
C ILE A 130 10.14 -1.51 5.10
N LEU A 131 10.02 -2.32 4.05
CA LEU A 131 9.67 -1.84 2.71
C LEU A 131 8.30 -1.14 2.70
N PHE A 132 7.29 -1.73 3.33
CA PHE A 132 5.96 -1.15 3.41
C PHE A 132 5.97 0.22 4.10
N PHE A 133 6.59 0.32 5.28
CA PHE A 133 6.69 1.60 5.98
C PHE A 133 7.52 2.62 5.21
N SER A 134 8.59 2.18 4.53
CA SER A 134 9.41 3.07 3.70
C SER A 134 8.60 3.65 2.53
N LEU A 135 7.79 2.82 1.87
CA LEU A 135 6.90 3.26 0.80
C LEU A 135 5.83 4.23 1.33
N ARG A 136 5.21 3.92 2.48
CA ARG A 136 4.21 4.79 3.12
C ARG A 136 4.79 6.14 3.54
N PHE A 137 6.02 6.14 4.05
CA PHE A 137 6.70 7.38 4.40
C PHE A 137 7.05 8.20 3.16
N LEU A 138 7.55 7.54 2.11
CA LEU A 138 7.87 8.19 0.84
C LEU A 138 6.62 8.78 0.18
N SER A 139 5.52 8.03 0.10
CA SER A 139 4.25 8.49 -0.48
C SER A 139 3.69 9.69 0.26
N LEU A 140 3.76 9.70 1.60
CA LEU A 140 3.30 10.81 2.41
C LEU A 140 4.08 12.08 2.09
N ASN A 141 5.41 12.00 2.06
CA ASN A 141 6.27 13.16 1.74
C ASN A 141 6.02 13.68 0.31
N LEU A 142 5.82 12.77 -0.66
CA LEU A 142 5.54 13.16 -2.04
C LEU A 142 4.19 13.87 -2.17
N ILE A 143 3.15 13.36 -1.49
CA ILE A 143 1.81 13.97 -1.54
C ILE A 143 1.77 15.27 -0.76
N ASP A 144 2.43 15.35 0.37
CA ASP A 144 2.54 16.59 1.14
C ASP A 144 3.25 17.68 0.31
N GLY A 145 4.38 17.35 -0.31
CA GLY A 145 5.07 18.25 -1.25
C GLY A 145 4.20 18.64 -2.45
N TYR A 146 3.39 17.72 -2.97
CA TYR A 146 2.44 17.99 -4.05
C TYR A 146 1.34 18.96 -3.62
N VAL A 147 0.73 18.76 -2.46
CA VAL A 147 -0.32 19.65 -1.91
C VAL A 147 0.25 21.01 -1.55
N ALA A 148 1.44 21.07 -0.96
CA ALA A 148 2.14 22.32 -0.68
C ALA A 148 2.41 23.08 -1.99
N SER A 149 2.90 22.41 -3.04
CA SER A 149 3.10 23.04 -4.35
C SER A 149 1.79 23.53 -4.97
N LEU A 150 0.72 22.72 -4.93
CA LEU A 150 -0.60 23.07 -5.47
C LEU A 150 -1.18 24.32 -4.79
N THR A 151 -0.91 24.48 -3.50
CA THR A 151 -1.52 25.52 -2.65
C THR A 151 -0.58 26.69 -2.37
N ASN A 152 0.57 26.78 -3.05
CA ASN A 152 1.61 27.78 -2.79
C ASN A 152 2.05 27.82 -1.31
N ASN A 153 2.25 26.64 -0.73
CA ASN A 153 2.64 26.38 0.66
C ASN A 153 1.64 26.87 1.71
N ALA A 154 0.38 27.09 1.33
CA ALA A 154 -0.67 27.47 2.27
C ALA A 154 -1.18 26.29 3.11
N PHE A 155 -1.09 25.07 2.57
CA PHE A 155 -1.63 23.87 3.20
C PHE A 155 -0.66 22.68 3.13
N GLU A 156 -0.67 21.89 4.20
CA GLU A 156 -0.06 20.56 4.29
C GLU A 156 -1.14 19.48 4.12
N TYR A 157 -0.76 18.39 3.45
CA TYR A 157 -1.61 17.22 3.33
C TYR A 157 -1.73 16.54 4.69
N ARG A 158 -2.96 16.26 5.12
CA ARG A 158 -3.15 15.54 6.39
C ARG A 158 -4.27 14.53 6.28
N THR A 159 -3.93 13.27 6.48
CA THR A 159 -4.90 12.21 6.72
C THR A 159 -5.43 12.35 8.16
N LEU A 160 -6.69 12.75 8.35
CA LEU A 160 -7.34 12.77 9.68
C LEU A 160 -7.44 11.37 10.30
N ASP A 161 -7.33 10.31 9.49
CA ASP A 161 -7.46 8.91 9.88
C ASP A 161 -6.15 8.09 9.90
N ALA A 162 -4.99 8.76 9.80
CA ALA A 162 -3.68 8.16 9.49
C ALA A 162 -3.17 7.03 10.42
N GLY A 163 -3.86 6.71 11.52
CA GLY A 163 -3.25 5.97 12.63
C GLY A 163 -4.06 4.88 13.31
N ARG A 164 -5.35 4.63 12.99
CA ARG A 164 -6.15 3.72 13.85
C ARG A 164 -6.95 2.61 13.17
N GLY A 165 -7.21 2.67 11.86
CA GLY A 165 -8.07 1.67 11.18
C GLY A 165 -7.36 0.72 10.22
N GLN A 166 -6.66 1.27 9.22
CA GLN A 166 -6.24 0.48 8.05
C GLN A 166 -4.84 -0.11 8.07
N ILE A 167 -3.90 0.51 8.79
CA ILE A 167 -2.56 -0.07 9.00
C ILE A 167 -2.68 -1.49 9.60
N ASN A 168 -3.72 -1.73 10.41
CA ASN A 168 -3.97 -3.03 11.03
C ASN A 168 -4.40 -4.10 10.02
N ILE A 169 -5.23 -3.80 9.01
CA ILE A 169 -5.75 -4.83 8.10
C ILE A 169 -4.68 -5.25 7.09
N GLU A 170 -3.92 -4.30 6.54
CA GLU A 170 -2.89 -4.57 5.53
C GLU A 170 -1.69 -5.32 6.13
N MET A 171 -1.24 -4.92 7.33
CA MET A 171 -0.22 -5.65 8.10
C MET A 171 -0.72 -7.04 8.51
N LEU A 172 -1.96 -7.16 8.97
CA LEU A 172 -2.55 -8.45 9.34
C LEU A 172 -2.65 -9.38 8.13
N SER A 173 -2.99 -8.85 6.96
CA SER A 173 -3.02 -9.61 5.70
C SER A 173 -1.65 -10.16 5.35
N LEU A 174 -0.59 -9.35 5.48
CA LEU A 174 0.79 -9.77 5.27
C LEU A 174 1.21 -10.85 6.27
N VAL A 175 0.91 -10.64 7.56
CA VAL A 175 1.21 -11.60 8.63
C VAL A 175 0.48 -12.91 8.40
N VAL A 176 -0.80 -12.88 8.00
CA VAL A 176 -1.60 -14.08 7.70
C VAL A 176 -1.05 -14.82 6.49
N ILE A 177 -0.75 -14.13 5.38
CA ILE A 177 -0.17 -14.76 4.18
C ILE A 177 1.17 -15.41 4.52
N ILE A 178 2.03 -14.74 5.28
CA ILE A 178 3.35 -15.30 5.62
C ILE A 178 3.24 -16.40 6.68
N THR A 179 2.30 -16.32 7.62
CA THR A 179 2.02 -17.39 8.59
C THR A 179 1.53 -18.64 7.88
N ILE A 180 0.63 -18.51 6.89
CA ILE A 180 0.18 -19.62 6.05
C ILE A 180 1.36 -20.23 5.27
N ILE A 181 2.23 -19.40 4.69
CA ILE A 181 3.45 -19.86 4.01
C ILE A 181 4.37 -20.60 5.00
N TYR A 182 4.54 -20.09 6.21
CA TYR A 182 5.34 -20.72 7.26
C TYR A 182 4.78 -22.08 7.69
N GLU A 183 3.49 -22.16 8.00
CA GLU A 183 2.85 -23.42 8.41
C GLU A 183 2.92 -24.47 7.31
N LEU A 184 2.72 -24.07 6.05
CA LEU A 184 2.87 -24.95 4.89
C LEU A 184 4.31 -25.44 4.70
N LEU A 185 5.31 -24.58 4.94
CA LEU A 185 6.72 -24.95 4.89
C LEU A 185 7.08 -25.95 6.00
N ASN A 186 6.57 -25.74 7.21
CA ASN A 186 6.82 -26.62 8.34
C ASN A 186 6.14 -27.98 8.16
N TYR A 187 4.89 -27.99 7.66
CA TYR A 187 4.14 -29.19 7.35
C TYR A 187 4.79 -30.00 6.22
N SER A 188 5.25 -29.34 5.16
CA SER A 188 5.97 -30.00 4.05
C SER A 188 7.28 -30.66 4.48
N ARG A 189 7.99 -30.07 5.45
CA ARG A 189 9.24 -30.64 5.99
C ARG A 189 8.99 -31.86 6.86
N LYS A 190 7.97 -31.80 7.72
CA LYS A 190 7.56 -32.94 8.55
C LYS A 190 7.17 -34.15 7.69
N LEU A 191 6.35 -33.93 6.66
CA LEU A 191 5.95 -35.00 5.74
C LEU A 191 7.13 -35.65 5.01
N LYS A 192 8.12 -34.84 4.61
CA LYS A 192 9.34 -35.39 3.98
C LYS A 192 10.15 -36.22 4.98
N HIS A 193 10.28 -35.75 6.22
CA HIS A 193 11.03 -36.47 7.25
C HIS A 193 10.34 -37.77 7.65
N GLU A 194 9.02 -37.77 7.81
CA GLU A 194 8.25 -38.99 8.06
C GLU A 194 8.38 -39.98 6.90
N ASN A 195 8.25 -39.53 5.65
CA ASN A 195 8.38 -40.40 4.49
C ASN A 195 9.81 -40.96 4.33
N ASP A 196 10.85 -40.18 4.64
CA ASP A 196 12.26 -40.64 4.63
C ASP A 196 12.60 -41.57 5.81
N LEU A 197 11.80 -41.58 6.89
CA LEU A 197 11.94 -42.50 8.04
C LEU A 197 11.18 -43.83 7.85
N THR A 198 10.24 -43.88 6.90
CA THR A 198 9.36 -45.04 6.68
C THR A 198 9.83 -45.96 5.54
N ILE A 199 10.75 -45.48 4.69
CA ILE A 199 11.40 -46.24 3.59
C ILE A 199 12.79 -46.68 4.06
#